data_AF-A0A7K2MKA0-F1
#
_entry.id   AF-A0A7K2MKA0-F1
#
_cell.length_a   1.000
_cell.length_b   1.000
_cell.length_c   1.000
_cell.angle_alpha   90.00
_cell.angle_beta   90.00
_cell.angle_gamma   90.00
#
_symmetry.space_group_name_H-M   'P 1'
#
loop_
_entity.id
_entity.type
_entity.pdbx_description
1 polymer ?
#
loop_
_entity_poly.entity_id
_entity_poly.type
_entity_poly.pdbx_seq_one_letter_code
_entity_poly.pdbx_strand_id
1 'polypeptide(L)'
;YLAKLEEEADTPLARGGEGLRALIRGDCHLHSDWSDGGSPIEEMGRTAAALGHEWAALTDHSPRLTVARGLSPARLREQLDVVAELNAAWAPFRLLTGIECDILDDGSLDQEPELLERLDVVVVSVHSKLRMDARSMTRRMVT
;
A
#
# COMPACT_ATOMS: atom_id res chain seq x y z
N TYR A 1 20.62 13.10 8.33
CA TYR A 1 20.10 13.46 6.98
C TYR A 1 18.62 13.79 7.07
N LEU A 2 17.76 12.85 7.48
CA LEU A 2 16.31 13.10 7.72
C LEU A 2 16.03 14.31 8.62
N ALA A 3 16.61 14.37 9.82
CA ALA A 3 16.43 15.52 10.72
C ALA A 3 16.76 16.88 10.07
N LYS A 4 17.77 16.91 9.19
CA LYS A 4 18.13 18.13 8.44
C LYS A 4 17.07 18.47 7.40
N LEU A 5 16.54 17.48 6.68
CA LEU A 5 15.45 17.70 5.72
C LEU A 5 14.17 18.17 6.41
N GLU A 6 13.86 17.65 7.60
CA GLU A 6 12.71 18.08 8.39
C GLU A 6 12.86 19.54 8.86
N GLU A 7 14.04 19.92 9.33
CA GLU A 7 14.36 21.32 9.69
C GLU A 7 14.27 22.26 8.48
N GLU A 8 14.77 21.83 7.32
CA GLU A 8 14.75 22.61 6.08
C GLU A 8 13.35 22.67 5.44
N ALA A 9 12.47 21.71 5.73
CA ALA A 9 11.11 21.62 5.19
C ALA A 9 10.04 22.31 6.05
N ASP A 10 10.43 23.11 7.05
CA ASP A 10 9.51 23.84 7.95
C ASP A 10 8.68 24.93 7.22
N THR A 11 8.91 25.13 5.92
CA THR A 11 8.11 26.02 5.07
C THR A 11 7.54 25.28 3.85
N PRO A 12 6.28 25.57 3.44
CA PRO A 12 5.70 24.96 2.26
C PRO A 12 6.53 25.23 0.99
N LEU A 13 6.85 24.16 0.25
CA LEU A 13 7.60 24.22 -1.01
C LEU A 13 6.83 24.94 -2.14
N ALA A 14 5.50 24.99 -2.04
CA ALA A 14 4.61 25.67 -2.97
C ALA A 14 3.38 26.23 -2.23
N ARG A 15 2.71 27.21 -2.84
CA ARG A 15 1.46 27.82 -2.35
C ARG A 15 0.31 27.51 -3.29
N GLY A 16 -0.92 27.47 -2.79
CA GLY A 16 -2.16 27.36 -3.59
C GLY A 16 -2.80 25.97 -3.64
N GLY A 17 -2.26 24.98 -2.92
CA GLY A 17 -2.80 23.61 -2.82
C GLY A 17 -3.40 23.28 -1.45
N GLU A 18 -3.38 24.22 -0.50
CA GLU A 18 -3.70 23.98 0.91
C GLU A 18 -5.15 23.51 1.09
N GLY A 19 -6.08 24.08 0.32
CA GLY A 19 -7.49 23.68 0.34
C GLY A 19 -7.69 22.24 -0.14
N LEU A 20 -7.03 21.83 -1.22
CA LEU A 20 -7.10 20.46 -1.72
C LEU A 20 -6.43 19.48 -0.77
N ARG A 21 -5.27 19.86 -0.21
CA ARG A 21 -4.56 19.06 0.79
C ARG A 21 -5.42 18.80 2.02
N ALA A 22 -6.14 19.82 2.50
CA ALA A 22 -7.04 19.70 3.65
C ALA A 22 -8.25 18.76 3.39
N LEU A 23 -8.57 18.45 2.13
CA LEU A 23 -9.62 17.48 1.78
C LEU A 23 -9.11 16.03 1.80
N ILE A 24 -7.79 15.81 1.86
CA ILE A 24 -7.23 14.46 1.89
C ILE A 24 -7.44 13.87 3.27
N ARG A 25 -8.25 12.81 3.33
CA ARG A 25 -8.56 12.08 4.56
C ARG A 25 -7.74 10.81 4.75
N GLY A 26 -7.03 10.36 3.71
CA GLY A 26 -6.24 9.15 3.78
C GLY A 26 -5.43 8.87 2.53
N ASP A 27 -4.62 7.83 2.62
CA ASP A 27 -3.75 7.34 1.55
C ASP A 27 -4.18 5.94 1.13
N CYS A 28 -4.33 5.70 -0.17
CA CYS A 28 -4.86 4.46 -0.72
C CYS A 28 -3.78 3.41 -1.03
N HIS A 29 -2.49 3.75 -0.94
CA HIS A 29 -1.43 2.87 -1.42
C HIS A 29 -0.10 3.15 -0.71
N LEU A 30 0.17 2.43 0.40
CA LEU A 30 1.41 2.56 1.17
C LEU A 30 2.07 1.20 1.37
N HIS A 31 3.40 1.16 1.32
CA HIS A 31 4.20 -0.04 1.56
C HIS A 31 5.01 0.12 2.85
N SER A 32 5.22 -1.01 3.52
CA SER A 32 6.04 -1.14 4.72
C SER A 32 7.29 -1.99 4.44
N ASP A 33 8.13 -2.15 5.46
CA ASP A 33 9.28 -3.05 5.43
C ASP A 33 8.93 -4.55 5.29
N TRP A 34 7.63 -4.89 5.21
CA TRP A 34 7.16 -6.23 4.90
C TRP A 34 7.29 -6.58 3.41
N SER A 35 7.27 -5.60 2.51
CA SER A 35 7.74 -5.77 1.12
C SER A 35 8.99 -4.92 0.85
N ASP A 36 8.80 -3.76 0.24
CA ASP A 36 9.82 -2.87 -0.32
C ASP A 36 9.72 -1.44 0.23
N GLY A 37 8.84 -1.20 1.19
CA GLY A 37 8.84 0.02 1.99
C GLY A 37 10.07 0.09 2.89
N GLY A 38 10.41 1.32 3.29
CA GLY A 38 11.59 1.60 4.11
C GLY A 38 11.34 1.65 5.62
N SER A 39 10.07 1.63 6.06
CA SER A 39 9.68 1.85 7.45
C SER A 39 8.78 0.73 7.97
N PRO A 40 8.84 0.40 9.27
CA PRO A 40 7.89 -0.49 9.91
C PRO A 40 6.45 0.01 9.77
N ILE A 41 5.48 -0.91 9.78
CA ILE A 41 4.03 -0.60 9.70
C ILE A 41 3.63 0.47 10.73
N GLU A 42 4.15 0.40 11.95
CA GLU A 42 3.83 1.36 13.01
C GLU A 42 4.33 2.77 12.68
N GLU A 43 5.58 2.92 12.25
CA GLU A 43 6.14 4.21 11.89
C GLU A 43 5.39 4.83 10.70
N MET A 44 5.10 4.01 9.68
CA MET A 44 4.33 4.40 8.50
C MET A 44 2.92 4.89 8.88
N GLY A 45 2.18 4.09 9.66
CA GLY A 45 0.81 4.40 10.08
C GLY A 45 0.74 5.63 11.00
N ARG A 46 1.66 5.75 11.97
CA ARG A 46 1.75 6.92 12.85
C ARG A 46 2.09 8.20 12.09
N THR A 47 2.96 8.10 11.09
CA THR A 47 3.29 9.23 10.21
C THR A 47 2.05 9.67 9.41
N ALA A 48 1.30 8.73 8.83
CA ALA A 48 0.04 9.05 8.14
C ALA A 48 -0.95 9.78 9.07
N ALA A 49 -1.13 9.30 10.31
CA ALA A 49 -1.97 9.97 11.30
C ALA A 49 -1.46 11.37 11.64
N ALA A 50 -0.14 11.56 11.81
CA ALA A 50 0.47 12.85 12.09
C ALA A 50 0.32 13.86 10.92
N LEU A 51 0.22 13.37 9.68
CA LEU A 51 -0.07 14.17 8.49
C LEU A 51 -1.55 14.62 8.41
N GLY A 52 -2.39 14.19 9.36
CA GLY A 52 -3.80 14.54 9.44
C GLY A 52 -4.74 13.56 8.72
N HIS A 53 -4.22 12.41 8.27
CA HIS A 53 -5.07 11.36 7.72
C HIS A 53 -5.89 10.69 8.82
N GLU A 54 -7.14 10.36 8.50
CA GLU A 54 -8.03 9.56 9.33
C GLU A 54 -7.83 8.07 9.09
N TRP A 55 -7.33 7.70 7.91
CA TRP A 55 -7.04 6.33 7.54
C TRP A 55 -5.88 6.23 6.54
N ALA A 56 -5.31 5.04 6.39
CA ALA A 56 -4.42 4.71 5.29
C ALA A 56 -4.57 3.23 4.93
N ALA A 57 -4.20 2.83 3.71
CA ALA A 57 -4.19 1.44 3.29
C ALA A 57 -2.76 0.89 3.24
N LEU A 58 -2.51 -0.22 3.94
CA LEU A 58 -1.27 -0.99 3.82
C LEU A 58 -1.43 -1.96 2.66
N THR A 59 -0.66 -1.78 1.60
CA THR A 59 -0.79 -2.50 0.32
C THR A 59 0.54 -3.08 -0.12
N ASP A 60 1.24 -3.77 0.79
CA ASP A 60 2.49 -4.46 0.47
C ASP A 60 2.32 -5.45 -0.70
N HIS A 61 3.42 -5.73 -1.41
CA HIS A 61 3.39 -6.51 -2.64
C HIS A 61 3.04 -8.00 -2.45
N SER A 62 2.43 -8.61 -3.46
CA SER A 62 2.23 -10.06 -3.58
C SER A 62 3.52 -10.83 -3.97
N PRO A 63 3.55 -12.17 -3.83
CA PRO A 63 4.77 -13.00 -3.90
C PRO A 63 5.66 -12.86 -5.14
N ARG A 64 5.09 -12.67 -6.33
CA ARG A 64 5.81 -12.77 -7.60
C ARG A 64 6.80 -11.64 -7.79
N LEU A 65 6.63 -10.51 -7.11
CA LEU A 65 7.61 -9.44 -7.05
C LEU A 65 8.77 -9.81 -6.10
N THR A 66 9.57 -10.78 -6.53
CA THR A 66 10.67 -11.36 -5.71
C THR A 66 11.74 -10.33 -5.30
N VAL A 67 11.93 -9.25 -6.09
CA VAL A 67 12.81 -8.12 -5.74
C VAL A 67 12.28 -7.35 -4.53
N ALA A 68 10.97 -7.34 -4.34
CA ALA A 68 10.27 -6.61 -3.28
C ALA A 68 9.92 -7.48 -2.06
N ARG A 69 10.44 -8.71 -1.94
CA ARG A 69 10.11 -9.63 -0.83
C ARG A 69 8.59 -9.77 -0.57
N GLY A 70 7.82 -9.93 -1.65
CA GLY A 70 6.36 -10.01 -1.59
C GLY A 70 5.80 -11.02 -0.57
N LEU A 71 4.57 -10.75 -0.13
CA LEU A 71 3.88 -11.49 0.91
C LEU A 71 3.33 -12.82 0.40
N SER A 72 3.89 -13.93 0.88
CA SER A 72 3.25 -15.23 0.76
C SER A 72 1.87 -15.23 1.44
N PRO A 73 0.96 -16.17 1.10
CA PRO A 73 -0.34 -16.25 1.76
C PRO A 73 -0.24 -16.42 3.28
N ALA A 74 0.83 -17.06 3.78
CA ALA A 74 1.08 -17.18 5.22
C ALA A 74 1.48 -15.83 5.83
N ARG A 75 2.42 -15.12 5.20
CA ARG A 75 2.87 -13.80 5.68
C ARG A 75 1.76 -12.75 5.63
N LEU A 76 0.88 -12.81 4.62
CA LEU A 76 -0.26 -11.91 4.55
C LEU A 76 -1.23 -12.16 5.71
N ARG A 77 -1.50 -13.43 6.08
CA ARG A 77 -2.31 -13.74 7.26
C ARG A 77 -1.70 -13.17 8.54
N GLU A 78 -0.38 -13.32 8.72
CA GLU A 78 0.34 -12.73 9.85
C GLU A 78 0.23 -11.20 9.86
N GLN A 79 0.35 -10.55 8.70
CA GLN A 79 0.21 -9.11 8.59
C GLN A 79 -1.21 -8.64 8.96
N LEU A 80 -2.26 -9.40 8.60
CA LEU A 80 -3.63 -9.09 9.01
C LEU A 80 -3.80 -9.10 10.53
N ASP A 81 -3.17 -10.05 11.22
CA ASP A 81 -3.20 -10.13 12.68
C ASP A 81 -2.48 -8.91 13.30
N VAL A 82 -1.30 -8.55 12.77
CA VAL A 82 -0.56 -7.34 13.19
C VAL A 82 -1.42 -6.09 12.99
N VAL A 83 -2.03 -5.92 11.82
CA VAL A 83 -2.89 -4.74 11.53
C VAL A 83 -4.11 -4.71 12.45
N ALA A 84 -4.68 -5.87 12.81
CA ALA A 84 -5.80 -5.93 13.76
C ALA A 84 -5.39 -5.44 15.17
N GLU A 85 -4.22 -5.86 15.65
CA GLU A 85 -3.67 -5.40 16.94
C GLU A 85 -3.40 -3.90 16.94
N LEU A 86 -2.77 -3.39 15.88
CA LEU A 86 -2.45 -1.96 15.75
C LEU A 86 -3.72 -1.11 15.71
N ASN A 87 -4.73 -1.54 14.94
CA ASN A 87 -6.01 -0.84 14.85
C ASN A 87 -6.76 -0.77 16.19
N ALA A 88 -6.60 -1.77 17.08
CA ALA A 88 -7.17 -1.70 18.42
C ALA A 88 -6.52 -0.59 19.27
N ALA A 89 -5.25 -0.27 19.03
CA ALA A 89 -4.48 0.72 19.77
C ALA A 89 -4.50 2.14 19.15
N TRP A 90 -4.84 2.28 17.87
CA TRP A 90 -4.66 3.53 17.11
C TRP A 90 -5.92 4.37 16.93
N ALA A 91 -7.07 3.92 17.45
CA ALA A 91 -8.31 4.69 17.36
C ALA A 91 -8.10 6.16 17.79
N PRO A 92 -8.60 7.14 17.02
CA PRO A 92 -9.56 7.02 15.91
C PRO A 92 -8.94 6.73 14.53
N PHE A 93 -7.62 6.67 14.37
CA PHE A 93 -6.98 6.37 13.09
C PHE A 93 -7.22 4.91 12.69
N ARG A 94 -7.45 4.65 11.39
CA ARG A 94 -7.67 3.31 10.84
C ARG A 94 -6.65 2.95 9.77
N LEU A 95 -5.90 1.87 10.00
CA LEU A 95 -5.12 1.21 8.95
C LEU A 95 -5.99 0.16 8.25
N LEU A 96 -6.32 0.39 6.98
CA LEU A 96 -7.03 -0.54 6.13
C LEU A 96 -6.09 -1.66 5.69
N THR A 97 -6.60 -2.89 5.71
CA THR A 97 -5.90 -4.07 5.22
C THR A 97 -5.96 -4.10 3.71
N GLY A 98 -4.82 -4.34 3.06
CA GLY A 98 -4.77 -4.43 1.61
C GLY A 98 -3.57 -5.16 1.08
N ILE A 99 -3.46 -5.19 -0.23
CA ILE A 99 -2.34 -5.76 -0.97
C ILE A 99 -2.22 -5.06 -2.32
N GLU A 100 -1.00 -4.88 -2.80
CA GLU A 100 -0.74 -4.65 -4.22
C GLU A 100 -0.47 -6.01 -4.88
N CYS A 101 -1.50 -6.57 -5.51
CA CYS A 101 -1.46 -7.88 -6.13
C CYS A 101 -1.06 -7.81 -7.60
N ASP A 102 -0.03 -8.57 -7.98
CA ASP A 102 0.37 -8.74 -9.37
C ASP A 102 -0.78 -9.39 -10.18
N ILE A 103 -1.04 -8.82 -11.36
CA ILE A 103 -1.81 -9.48 -12.41
C ILE A 103 -0.84 -10.37 -13.19
N LEU A 104 -1.07 -11.68 -13.22
CA LEU A 104 -0.24 -12.65 -13.93
C LEU A 104 -0.39 -12.54 -15.46
N ASP A 105 0.48 -13.22 -16.21
CA ASP A 105 0.52 -13.12 -17.68
C ASP A 105 -0.80 -13.58 -18.33
N ASP A 106 -1.55 -14.45 -17.65
CA ASP A 106 -2.85 -14.97 -18.05
C ASP A 106 -4.05 -14.16 -17.51
N GLY A 107 -3.81 -13.10 -16.73
CA GLY A 107 -4.84 -12.28 -16.12
C GLY A 107 -5.28 -12.72 -14.72
N SER A 108 -4.83 -13.89 -14.24
CA SER A 108 -5.11 -14.31 -12.86
C SER A 108 -4.34 -13.45 -11.84
N LEU A 109 -4.77 -13.46 -10.58
CA LEU A 109 -4.16 -12.67 -9.51
C LEU A 109 -3.16 -13.52 -8.71
N ASP A 110 -2.06 -12.91 -8.32
CA ASP A 110 -0.96 -13.52 -7.56
C ASP A 110 -1.26 -13.69 -6.06
N GLN A 111 -2.46 -14.16 -5.72
CA GLN A 111 -2.86 -14.45 -4.34
C GLN A 111 -4.04 -15.42 -4.29
N GLU A 112 -4.23 -16.09 -3.14
CA GLU A 112 -5.40 -16.94 -2.88
C GLU A 112 -6.70 -16.11 -2.93
N PRO A 113 -7.71 -16.48 -3.75
CA PRO A 113 -8.96 -15.73 -3.86
C PRO A 113 -9.66 -15.50 -2.52
N GLU A 114 -9.69 -16.52 -1.66
CA GLU A 114 -10.32 -16.46 -0.33
C GLU A 114 -9.60 -15.49 0.61
N LEU A 115 -8.32 -15.20 0.36
CA LEU A 115 -7.56 -14.24 1.15
C LEU A 115 -7.78 -12.81 0.64
N LEU A 116 -7.93 -12.64 -0.69
CA LEU A 116 -8.30 -11.35 -1.28
C LEU A 116 -9.68 -10.87 -0.80
N GLU A 117 -10.64 -11.78 -0.62
CA GLU A 117 -11.98 -11.48 -0.09
C GLU A 117 -11.98 -10.93 1.34
N ARG A 118 -10.88 -11.09 2.09
CA ARG A 118 -10.74 -10.62 3.48
C ARG A 118 -10.18 -9.21 3.59
N LEU A 119 -9.64 -8.65 2.51
CA LEU A 119 -8.96 -7.36 2.51
C LEU A 119 -9.96 -6.21 2.33
N ASP A 120 -9.68 -5.07 2.96
CA ASP A 120 -10.48 -3.85 2.76
C ASP A 120 -10.25 -3.26 1.36
N VAL A 121 -9.01 -3.34 0.85
CA VAL A 121 -8.61 -2.81 -0.46
C VAL A 121 -7.69 -3.79 -1.19
N VAL A 122 -8.03 -4.13 -2.44
CA VAL A 122 -7.14 -4.89 -3.33
C VAL A 122 -6.73 -3.97 -4.48
N VAL A 123 -5.46 -3.59 -4.52
CA VAL A 123 -4.87 -2.92 -5.68
C VAL A 123 -4.30 -4.00 -6.58
N VAL A 124 -4.54 -3.88 -7.88
CA VAL A 124 -4.01 -4.81 -8.88
C VAL A 124 -3.23 -4.06 -9.96
N SER A 125 -2.06 -4.57 -10.30
CA SER A 125 -1.13 -3.91 -11.20
C SER A 125 -0.31 -4.92 -12.02
N VAL A 126 0.23 -4.45 -13.14
CA VAL A 126 1.14 -5.23 -13.98
C VAL A 126 2.57 -4.76 -13.72
N HIS A 127 3.45 -5.64 -13.23
CA HIS A 127 4.87 -5.33 -12.99
C HIS A 127 5.80 -6.05 -13.96
N SER A 128 5.25 -6.94 -14.79
CA SER A 128 5.98 -7.78 -15.71
C SER A 128 5.41 -7.66 -17.13
N LYS A 129 6.23 -8.01 -18.12
CA LYS A 129 5.83 -8.02 -19.54
C LYS A 129 5.21 -6.70 -20.03
N LEU A 130 5.72 -5.56 -19.56
CA LEU A 130 5.19 -4.23 -19.90
C LEU A 130 5.28 -3.87 -21.40
N ARG A 131 6.05 -4.63 -22.18
CA ARG A 131 6.18 -4.50 -23.65
C ARG A 131 5.25 -5.44 -24.43
N MET A 132 4.30 -6.08 -23.76
CA MET A 132 3.27 -6.92 -24.40
C MET A 132 2.45 -6.08 -25.40
N ASP A 133 1.96 -6.71 -26.48
CA ASP A 133 1.11 -6.02 -27.44
C ASP A 133 -0.21 -5.55 -26.80
N ALA A 134 -0.78 -4.46 -27.33
CA ALA A 134 -1.95 -3.81 -26.75
C ALA A 134 -3.13 -4.78 -26.55
N ARG A 135 -3.40 -5.68 -27.51
CA ARG A 135 -4.56 -6.59 -27.43
C ARG A 135 -4.37 -7.63 -26.33
N SER A 136 -3.17 -8.18 -26.20
CA SER A 136 -2.84 -9.12 -25.14
C SER A 136 -2.84 -8.45 -23.76
N MET A 137 -2.31 -7.24 -23.65
CA MET A 137 -2.33 -6.49 -22.39
C MET A 137 -3.76 -6.13 -21.96
N THR A 138 -4.61 -5.69 -22.89
CA THR A 138 -6.03 -5.44 -22.57
C THR A 138 -6.71 -6.69 -22.02
N ARG A 139 -6.55 -7.85 -22.66
CA ARG A 139 -7.12 -9.11 -22.14
C ARG A 139 -6.63 -9.40 -20.73
N ARG A 140 -5.31 -9.32 -20.51
CA ARG A 140 -4.69 -9.54 -19.19
C ARG A 140 -5.30 -8.63 -18.11
N MET A 141 -5.54 -7.36 -18.39
CA MET A 141 -5.99 -6.38 -17.40
C MET A 141 -7.49 -6.42 -17.09
N VAL A 142 -8.32 -6.93 -18.00
CA VAL A 142 -9.79 -6.86 -17.89
C VAL A 142 -10.45 -8.24 -17.89
N THR A 143 -9.69 -9.28 -17.54
CA THR A 143 -10.18 -10.67 -17.43
C THR A 143 -11.22 -10.80 -16.31
#